data_AF-A0A6A6P0F0-F1
#
_entry.id   AF-A0A6A6P0F0-F1
#
_cell.length_a   1.000
_cell.length_b   1.000
_cell.length_c   1.000
_cell.angle_alpha   90.00
_cell.angle_beta   90.00
_cell.angle_gamma   90.00
#
_symmetry.space_group_name_H-M   'P 1'
#
loop_
_entity.id
_entity.type
_entity.pdbx_description
1 polymer ?
#
loop_
_entity_poly.entity_id
_entity_poly.type
_entity_poly.pdbx_seq_one_letter_code
_entity_poly.pdbx_strand_id
1 'polypeptide(L)'
;MGQEASSPIDESVPPRTLESRTIDGVAKYIKAGKAKRIVVMSGAGISTSAGIPDFRSPDTGLYANLARLNLPYAEAVFDISFFQRDPVPFYTLAKDLYPGRYRPTLAHSFIRLLSDKQLLLKAFTQNIDCLEREAGVPGDAIVEAHGSFATSSCTRCKAPFPSDRMRELVAAGTVARCGADGAACGGLVKPDIVFFGEALPDAFFRNRALPQAADLAIVMGTSLTVQPFASLPSFVPDGVPRVLINKERVGDLGCRADDVLVLGEADEGVRKLADACGWGEELRRLWEATASKEEREGKGEASRDLEDKVLEKEKSRDELLEEEVEKLTRDVDETLKLGETTRDWARGGLDKEEKE
;
A
#
# COMPACT_ATOMS: atom_id res chain seq x y z
N MET A 1 -4.53 -30.55 12.21
CA MET A 1 -5.94 -30.84 12.51
C MET A 1 -6.78 -29.68 11.98
N GLY A 2 -7.67 -29.97 11.02
CA GLY A 2 -8.77 -29.10 10.59
C GLY A 2 -8.42 -27.76 9.93
N GLN A 3 -7.98 -27.76 8.67
CA GLN A 3 -8.37 -26.67 7.76
C GLN A 3 -9.80 -26.99 7.29
N GLU A 4 -10.79 -26.87 8.18
CA GLU A 4 -12.15 -26.68 7.69
C GLU A 4 -12.13 -25.30 7.02
N ALA A 5 -12.27 -25.28 5.70
CA ALA A 5 -12.45 -24.04 4.96
C ALA A 5 -13.70 -23.38 5.54
N SER A 6 -13.51 -22.41 6.43
CA SER A 6 -14.62 -21.67 7.01
C SER A 6 -15.28 -20.92 5.85
N SER A 7 -16.49 -21.36 5.51
CA SER A 7 -17.27 -20.78 4.42
C SER A 7 -17.53 -19.31 4.71
N PRO A 8 -17.48 -18.43 3.70
CA PRO A 8 -17.96 -17.06 3.85
C PRO A 8 -19.37 -17.07 4.43
N ILE A 9 -19.66 -16.09 5.29
CA ILE A 9 -21.01 -15.94 5.82
C ILE A 9 -21.95 -15.56 4.67
N ASP A 10 -23.14 -16.17 4.65
CA ASP A 10 -24.13 -15.91 3.62
C ASP A 10 -24.53 -14.42 3.60
N GLU A 11 -24.77 -13.88 2.40
CA GLU A 11 -25.16 -12.48 2.21
C GLU A 11 -26.51 -12.14 2.86
N SER A 12 -27.37 -13.14 3.09
CA SER A 12 -28.64 -13.01 3.78
C SER A 12 -28.52 -12.82 5.30
N VAL A 13 -27.37 -13.19 5.90
CA VAL A 13 -27.19 -13.03 7.35
C VAL A 13 -26.91 -11.55 7.67
N PRO A 14 -27.77 -10.87 8.44
CA PRO A 14 -27.55 -9.47 8.75
C PRO A 14 -26.33 -9.27 9.68
N PRO A 15 -25.60 -8.15 9.54
CA PRO A 15 -24.58 -7.76 10.52
C PRO A 15 -25.22 -7.54 11.91
N ARG A 16 -24.44 -7.73 12.97
CA ARG A 16 -24.93 -7.57 14.36
C ARG A 16 -24.67 -6.17 14.90
N THR A 17 -23.55 -5.57 14.51
CA THR A 17 -23.03 -4.31 15.04
C THR A 17 -23.00 -3.21 13.98
N LEU A 18 -22.63 -3.56 12.76
CA LEU A 18 -22.66 -2.64 11.62
C LEU A 18 -24.09 -2.49 11.06
N GLU A 19 -24.41 -1.34 10.48
CA GLU A 19 -25.67 -1.17 9.72
C GLU A 19 -25.66 -1.97 8.41
N SER A 20 -24.47 -2.13 7.81
CA SER A 20 -24.25 -2.88 6.58
C SER A 20 -22.81 -3.39 6.51
N ARG A 21 -22.57 -4.52 5.82
CA ARG A 21 -21.23 -5.08 5.57
C ARG A 21 -20.53 -4.36 4.41
N THR A 22 -20.43 -3.03 4.50
CA THR A 22 -19.85 -2.18 3.45
C THR A 22 -18.90 -1.16 4.05
N ILE A 23 -18.07 -0.53 3.20
CA ILE A 23 -17.21 0.58 3.60
C ILE A 23 -18.02 1.69 4.27
N ASP A 24 -19.20 2.02 3.74
CA ASP A 24 -20.08 3.04 4.32
C ASP A 24 -20.59 2.65 5.71
N GLY A 25 -20.90 1.36 5.93
CA GLY A 25 -21.30 0.84 7.24
C GLY A 25 -20.19 1.00 8.28
N VAL A 26 -18.95 0.70 7.90
CA VAL A 26 -17.76 0.93 8.74
C VAL A 26 -17.54 2.42 8.98
N ALA A 27 -17.61 3.24 7.95
CA ALA A 27 -17.42 4.69 8.07
C ALA A 27 -18.48 5.34 8.98
N LYS A 28 -19.75 4.91 8.89
CA LYS A 28 -20.80 5.33 9.83
C LYS A 28 -20.50 4.88 11.25
N TYR A 29 -20.03 3.64 11.45
CA TYR A 29 -19.64 3.13 12.76
C TYR A 29 -18.51 3.98 13.40
N ILE A 30 -17.51 4.34 12.62
CA ILE A 30 -16.42 5.25 13.02
C ILE A 30 -16.98 6.65 13.35
N LYS A 31 -17.74 7.26 12.43
CA LYS A 31 -18.31 8.62 12.61
C LYS A 31 -19.29 8.72 13.79
N ALA A 32 -19.98 7.63 14.13
CA ALA A 32 -20.83 7.54 15.31
C ALA A 32 -20.03 7.46 16.63
N GLY A 33 -18.69 7.47 16.57
CA GLY A 33 -17.82 7.41 17.74
C GLY A 33 -17.77 6.04 18.41
N LYS A 34 -18.16 4.97 17.69
CA LYS A 34 -18.14 3.60 18.21
C LYS A 34 -16.76 2.94 18.08
N ALA A 35 -15.95 3.38 17.11
CA ALA A 35 -14.55 2.97 16.98
C ALA A 35 -13.63 4.03 17.63
N LYS A 36 -12.99 3.69 18.74
CA LYS A 36 -12.05 4.55 19.51
C LYS A 36 -10.71 3.86 19.76
N ARG A 37 -10.62 2.54 19.53
CA ARG A 37 -9.48 1.67 19.80
C ARG A 37 -9.31 0.74 18.61
N ILE A 38 -8.84 1.32 17.51
CA ILE A 38 -8.63 0.62 16.25
C ILE A 38 -7.29 -0.11 16.31
N VAL A 39 -7.30 -1.40 16.06
CA VAL A 39 -6.06 -2.16 15.83
C VAL A 39 -5.86 -2.35 14.33
N VAL A 40 -4.68 -1.98 13.86
CA VAL A 40 -4.26 -2.23 12.48
C VAL A 40 -3.31 -3.41 12.43
N MET A 41 -3.48 -4.31 11.45
CA MET A 41 -2.60 -5.43 11.18
C MET A 41 -2.18 -5.40 9.72
N SER A 42 -0.92 -5.11 9.44
CA SER A 42 -0.41 -4.92 8.08
C SER A 42 0.68 -5.93 7.69
N GLY A 43 0.81 -6.15 6.38
CA GLY A 43 1.92 -6.89 5.77
C GLY A 43 2.38 -6.26 4.46
N ALA A 44 3.16 -7.01 3.68
CA ALA A 44 3.92 -6.45 2.55
C ALA A 44 3.04 -5.79 1.47
N GLY A 45 1.78 -6.19 1.36
CA GLY A 45 0.82 -5.64 0.39
C GLY A 45 0.49 -4.16 0.59
N ILE A 46 0.77 -3.58 1.77
CA ILE A 46 0.62 -2.12 1.95
C ILE A 46 1.81 -1.32 1.42
N SER A 47 2.93 -1.98 1.11
CA SER A 47 4.18 -1.38 0.65
C SER A 47 4.46 -1.59 -0.85
N THR A 48 3.65 -2.41 -1.54
CA THR A 48 3.87 -2.72 -2.97
C THR A 48 3.78 -1.48 -3.86
N SER A 49 2.87 -0.55 -3.57
CA SER A 49 2.74 0.72 -4.31
C SER A 49 3.88 1.71 -4.05
N ALA A 50 4.69 1.50 -3.01
CA ALA A 50 5.93 2.24 -2.80
C ALA A 50 7.05 1.78 -3.75
N GLY A 51 6.84 0.70 -4.51
CA GLY A 51 7.86 0.07 -5.34
C GLY A 51 8.77 -0.89 -4.57
N ILE A 52 8.43 -1.20 -3.32
CA ILE A 52 9.07 -2.30 -2.58
C ILE A 52 8.52 -3.59 -3.17
N PRO A 53 9.36 -4.42 -3.84
CA PRO A 53 8.90 -5.71 -4.30
C PRO A 53 8.48 -6.53 -3.09
N ASP A 54 7.34 -7.20 -3.18
CA ASP A 54 7.00 -8.17 -2.15
C ASP A 54 8.04 -9.32 -2.16
N PHE A 55 7.96 -10.22 -1.20
CA PHE A 55 8.92 -11.32 -1.15
C PHE A 55 8.66 -12.36 -2.25
N ARG A 56 7.40 -12.56 -2.66
CA ARG A 56 6.93 -13.82 -3.28
C ARG A 56 6.39 -13.68 -4.71
N SER A 57 6.16 -12.47 -5.21
CA SER A 57 5.59 -12.25 -6.54
C SER A 57 6.51 -12.86 -7.60
N PRO A 58 5.96 -13.61 -8.57
CA PRO A 58 6.71 -14.07 -9.71
C PRO A 58 7.38 -12.90 -10.43
N ASP A 59 8.63 -13.10 -10.87
CA ASP A 59 9.48 -12.18 -11.65
C ASP A 59 9.90 -10.85 -10.99
N THR A 60 9.05 -10.25 -10.16
CA THR A 60 9.30 -8.95 -9.51
C THR A 60 9.67 -9.07 -8.04
N GLY A 61 9.32 -10.19 -7.39
CA GLY A 61 9.56 -10.41 -5.96
C GLY A 61 11.04 -10.46 -5.62
N LEU A 62 11.38 -10.10 -4.37
CA LEU A 62 12.76 -10.09 -3.87
C LEU A 62 13.48 -11.40 -4.20
N TYR A 63 12.82 -12.54 -3.99
CA TYR A 63 13.36 -13.89 -4.22
C TYR A 63 13.74 -14.20 -5.67
N ALA A 64 12.99 -13.69 -6.66
CA ALA A 64 13.35 -13.85 -8.06
C ALA A 64 14.69 -13.15 -8.38
N ASN A 65 14.93 -12.01 -7.75
CA ASN A 65 16.17 -11.23 -7.89
C ASN A 65 17.38 -11.81 -7.13
N LEU A 66 17.18 -12.83 -6.29
CA LEU A 66 18.24 -13.52 -5.53
C LEU A 66 18.83 -14.72 -6.26
N ALA A 67 18.32 -15.11 -7.44
CA ALA A 67 18.85 -16.25 -8.20
C ALA A 67 20.37 -16.15 -8.47
N ARG A 68 20.91 -14.92 -8.56
CA ARG A 68 22.34 -14.63 -8.69
C ARG A 68 23.21 -14.98 -7.48
N LEU A 69 22.62 -15.18 -6.29
CA LEU A 69 23.34 -15.45 -5.05
C LEU A 69 23.58 -16.94 -4.80
N ASN A 70 23.19 -17.83 -5.74
CA ASN A 70 23.38 -19.28 -5.65
C ASN A 70 22.89 -19.88 -4.32
N LEU A 71 21.74 -19.41 -3.84
CA LEU A 71 21.12 -19.86 -2.61
C LEU A 71 20.49 -21.25 -2.79
N PRO A 72 20.46 -22.10 -1.74
CA PRO A 72 19.82 -23.42 -1.81
C PRO A 72 18.30 -23.32 -2.04
N TYR A 73 17.70 -22.24 -1.57
CA TYR A 73 16.32 -21.81 -1.78
C TYR A 73 16.25 -20.31 -1.45
N ALA A 74 15.24 -19.59 -1.94
CA ALA A 74 15.27 -18.13 -1.92
C ALA A 74 15.15 -17.53 -0.51
N GLU A 75 14.41 -18.18 0.38
CA GLU A 75 14.22 -17.79 1.78
C GLU A 75 15.50 -17.94 2.63
N ALA A 76 16.51 -18.67 2.13
CA ALA A 76 17.72 -18.97 2.88
C ALA A 76 18.48 -17.71 3.33
N VAL A 77 18.38 -16.60 2.59
CA VAL A 77 19.00 -15.32 2.95
C VAL A 77 18.47 -14.76 4.28
N PHE A 78 17.25 -15.13 4.65
CA PHE A 78 16.59 -14.77 5.91
C PHE A 78 16.47 -15.96 6.87
N ASP A 79 17.22 -17.05 6.68
CA ASP A 79 17.28 -18.17 7.61
C ASP A 79 18.46 -17.97 8.59
N ILE A 80 18.20 -18.06 9.89
CA ILE A 80 19.23 -17.79 10.91
C ILE A 80 20.38 -18.82 10.88
N SER A 81 20.08 -20.06 10.54
CA SER A 81 21.08 -21.13 10.44
C SER A 81 21.94 -20.92 9.20
N PHE A 82 21.33 -20.52 8.08
CA PHE A 82 22.06 -20.12 6.88
C PHE A 82 22.96 -18.92 7.15
N PHE A 83 22.43 -17.86 7.77
CA PHE A 83 23.19 -16.65 8.11
C PHE A 83 24.40 -16.92 9.01
N GLN A 84 24.26 -17.83 9.97
CA GLN A 84 25.38 -18.23 10.83
C GLN A 84 26.49 -18.96 10.07
N ARG A 85 26.13 -19.71 9.03
CA ARG A 85 27.08 -20.43 8.16
C ARG A 85 27.70 -19.51 7.11
N ASP A 86 26.88 -18.72 6.44
CA ASP A 86 27.28 -17.79 5.37
C ASP A 86 26.45 -16.49 5.45
N PRO A 87 26.97 -15.45 6.11
CA PRO A 87 26.28 -14.17 6.24
C PRO A 87 26.42 -13.28 4.99
N VAL A 88 27.31 -13.60 4.06
CA VAL A 88 27.66 -12.70 2.94
C VAL A 88 26.48 -12.41 2.03
N PRO A 89 25.62 -13.38 1.65
CA PRO A 89 24.44 -13.10 0.83
C PRO A 89 23.48 -12.09 1.47
N PHE A 90 23.26 -12.17 2.78
CA PHE A 90 22.43 -11.21 3.49
C PHE A 90 23.04 -9.82 3.45
N TYR A 91 24.33 -9.65 3.76
CA TYR A 91 24.98 -8.34 3.75
C TYR A 91 25.04 -7.72 2.34
N THR A 92 25.15 -8.56 1.32
CA THR A 92 25.09 -8.14 -0.09
C THR A 92 23.71 -7.59 -0.42
N LEU A 93 22.64 -8.23 0.07
CA LEU A 93 21.26 -7.81 -0.13
C LEU A 93 20.85 -6.63 0.76
N ALA A 94 21.34 -6.60 2.00
CA ALA A 94 20.92 -5.64 3.02
C ALA A 94 21.12 -4.20 2.56
N LYS A 95 22.16 -3.93 1.76
CA LYS A 95 22.40 -2.62 1.14
C LYS A 95 21.18 -2.09 0.37
N ASP A 96 20.43 -2.97 -0.26
CA ASP A 96 19.24 -2.63 -1.04
C ASP A 96 17.96 -2.57 -0.22
N LEU A 97 17.99 -3.11 1.00
CA LEU A 97 16.84 -3.14 1.92
C LEU A 97 16.86 -2.04 2.98
N TYR A 98 17.95 -1.28 3.11
CA TYR A 98 18.03 -0.21 4.10
C TYR A 98 16.96 0.88 3.86
N PRO A 99 16.29 1.38 4.91
CA PRO A 99 15.28 2.43 4.81
C PRO A 99 15.78 3.72 4.14
N GLY A 100 14.84 4.53 3.64
CA GLY A 100 15.12 5.82 2.99
C GLY A 100 15.17 5.82 1.46
N ARG A 101 14.98 4.66 0.80
CA ARG A 101 14.82 4.58 -0.67
C ARG A 101 13.38 4.68 -1.15
N TYR A 102 12.45 4.35 -0.27
CA TYR A 102 11.04 4.20 -0.59
C TYR A 102 10.24 5.19 0.23
N ARG A 103 9.15 5.66 -0.36
CA ARG A 103 8.25 6.61 0.30
C ARG A 103 7.06 5.86 0.89
N PRO A 104 6.56 6.25 2.08
CA PRO A 104 5.33 5.68 2.62
C PRO A 104 4.16 5.82 1.66
N THR A 105 3.31 4.78 1.65
CA THR A 105 2.10 4.73 0.81
C THR A 105 0.92 5.46 1.48
N LEU A 106 -0.21 5.51 0.76
CA LEU A 106 -1.47 6.02 1.29
C LEU A 106 -1.94 5.19 2.50
N ALA A 107 -1.76 3.87 2.47
CA ALA A 107 -2.06 2.99 3.59
C ALA A 107 -1.24 3.34 4.86
N HIS A 108 0.06 3.62 4.74
CA HIS A 108 0.88 4.05 5.88
C HIS A 108 0.40 5.39 6.44
N SER A 109 0.09 6.33 5.55
CA SER A 109 -0.42 7.66 5.91
C SER A 109 -1.79 7.59 6.59
N PHE A 110 -2.60 6.58 6.27
CA PHE A 110 -3.87 6.32 6.96
C PHE A 110 -3.65 5.80 8.38
N ILE A 111 -2.66 4.94 8.62
CA ILE A 111 -2.29 4.53 9.99
C ILE A 111 -1.87 5.76 10.81
N ARG A 112 -1.08 6.66 10.20
CA ARG A 112 -0.73 7.94 10.81
C ARG A 112 -1.97 8.79 11.13
N LEU A 113 -2.90 8.91 10.18
CA LEU A 113 -4.14 9.65 10.37
C LEU A 113 -4.97 9.10 11.54
N LEU A 114 -5.08 7.77 11.68
CA LEU A 114 -5.76 7.16 12.83
C LEU A 114 -5.07 7.52 14.16
N SER A 115 -3.75 7.61 14.16
CA SER A 115 -2.98 8.04 15.33
C SER A 115 -3.22 9.51 15.66
N ASP A 116 -3.18 10.41 14.67
CA ASP A 116 -3.41 11.85 14.87
C ASP A 116 -4.84 12.13 15.38
N LYS A 117 -5.81 11.31 14.96
CA LYS A 117 -7.19 11.35 15.45
C LYS A 117 -7.41 10.64 16.79
N GLN A 118 -6.37 10.09 17.40
CA GLN A 118 -6.43 9.35 18.68
C GLN A 118 -7.37 8.13 18.63
N LEU A 119 -7.50 7.51 17.46
CA LEU A 119 -8.31 6.31 17.25
C LEU A 119 -7.45 5.03 17.23
N LEU A 120 -6.16 5.14 16.94
CA LEU A 120 -5.25 4.01 16.85
C LEU A 120 -4.90 3.47 18.25
N LEU A 121 -5.29 2.22 18.54
CA LEU A 121 -4.83 1.48 19.72
C LEU A 121 -3.42 0.93 19.50
N LYS A 122 -3.21 0.24 18.38
CA LYS A 122 -1.91 -0.31 18.00
C LYS A 122 -1.85 -0.68 16.52
N ALA A 123 -0.71 -0.46 15.88
CA ALA A 123 -0.39 -0.95 14.55
C ALA A 123 0.59 -2.11 14.65
N PHE A 124 0.15 -3.33 14.33
CA PHE A 124 1.00 -4.50 14.18
C PHE A 124 1.42 -4.61 12.72
N THR A 125 2.72 -4.66 12.45
CA THR A 125 3.23 -4.81 11.09
C THR A 125 4.13 -6.03 10.97
N GLN A 126 3.98 -6.77 9.88
CA GLN A 126 4.91 -7.83 9.47
C GLN A 126 6.09 -7.26 8.66
N ASN A 127 6.01 -5.99 8.25
CA ASN A 127 7.01 -5.36 7.40
C ASN A 127 8.23 -4.97 8.23
N ILE A 128 9.37 -4.93 7.53
CA ILE A 128 10.67 -4.53 8.08
C ILE A 128 11.17 -3.22 7.45
N ASP A 129 10.41 -2.65 6.52
CA ASP A 129 10.77 -1.50 5.67
C ASP A 129 10.78 -0.14 6.42
N CYS A 130 10.22 -0.11 7.63
CA CYS A 130 10.10 1.08 8.49
C CYS A 130 9.17 2.19 7.96
N LEU A 131 8.36 1.93 6.93
CA LEU A 131 7.53 2.95 6.30
C LEU A 131 6.43 3.49 7.22
N GLU A 132 6.00 2.74 8.25
CA GLU A 132 5.09 3.26 9.28
C GLU A 132 5.75 4.40 10.08
N ARG A 133 7.04 4.25 10.42
CA ARG A 133 7.81 5.29 11.12
C ARG A 133 8.07 6.48 10.22
N GLU A 134 8.38 6.25 8.95
CA GLU A 134 8.58 7.32 7.97
C GLU A 134 7.29 8.10 7.68
N ALA A 135 6.11 7.45 7.75
CA ALA A 135 4.81 8.15 7.74
C ALA A 135 4.55 8.95 9.04
N GLY A 136 5.43 8.81 10.04
CA GLY A 136 5.37 9.50 11.32
C GLY A 136 4.41 8.88 12.32
N VAL A 137 4.06 7.60 12.17
CA VAL A 137 3.33 6.87 13.23
C VAL A 137 4.23 6.82 14.48
N PRO A 138 3.74 7.20 15.67
CA PRO A 138 4.52 7.15 16.91
C PRO A 138 5.08 5.74 17.17
N GLY A 139 6.36 5.66 17.52
CA GLY A 139 7.05 4.36 17.65
C GLY A 139 6.45 3.45 18.73
N ASP A 140 5.84 4.01 19.78
CA ASP A 140 5.13 3.28 20.83
C ASP A 140 3.76 2.75 20.39
N ALA A 141 3.18 3.31 19.33
CA ALA A 141 1.96 2.81 18.68
C ALA A 141 2.24 1.65 17.70
N ILE A 142 3.50 1.37 17.36
CA ILE A 142 3.89 0.33 16.40
C ILE A 142 4.40 -0.92 17.12
N VAL A 143 4.01 -2.09 16.63
CA VAL A 143 4.62 -3.38 16.95
C VAL A 143 5.17 -3.97 15.66
N GLU A 144 6.49 -3.85 15.49
CA GLU A 144 7.25 -4.45 14.38
C GLU A 144 7.42 -5.94 14.67
N ALA A 145 6.44 -6.75 14.25
CA ALA A 145 6.36 -8.17 14.62
C ALA A 145 7.53 -8.99 14.08
N HIS A 146 8.05 -8.61 12.90
CA HIS A 146 9.24 -9.21 12.31
C HIS A 146 10.47 -8.32 12.49
N GLY A 147 10.44 -7.41 13.47
CA GLY A 147 11.55 -6.50 13.73
C GLY A 147 11.73 -5.44 12.65
N SER A 148 12.89 -4.77 12.64
CA SER A 148 13.15 -3.68 11.69
C SER A 148 14.64 -3.41 11.50
N PHE A 149 14.99 -2.61 10.49
CA PHE A 149 16.36 -2.13 10.26
C PHE A 149 16.75 -0.97 11.19
N ALA A 150 15.88 -0.54 12.11
CA ALA A 150 16.13 0.61 12.98
C ALA A 150 17.32 0.40 13.94
N THR A 151 17.45 -0.82 14.48
CA THR A 151 18.51 -1.21 15.42
C THR A 151 19.20 -2.49 14.96
N SER A 152 20.33 -2.82 15.59
CA SER A 152 21.10 -4.01 15.27
C SER A 152 21.69 -4.59 16.54
N SER A 153 21.80 -5.91 16.61
CA SER A 153 22.30 -6.61 17.79
C SER A 153 23.18 -7.79 17.41
N CYS A 154 24.08 -8.16 18.31
CA CYS A 154 24.83 -9.40 18.16
C CYS A 154 23.89 -10.62 18.28
N THR A 155 24.00 -11.56 17.34
CA THR A 155 23.18 -12.79 17.36
C THR A 155 23.46 -13.68 18.57
N ARG A 156 24.67 -13.58 19.15
CA ARG A 156 25.13 -14.40 20.28
C ARG A 156 24.88 -13.77 21.65
N CYS A 157 25.47 -12.61 21.93
CA CYS A 157 25.36 -11.97 23.25
C CYS A 157 24.21 -10.95 23.36
N LYS A 158 23.49 -10.69 22.26
CA LYS A 158 22.40 -9.71 22.18
C LYS A 158 22.82 -8.27 22.54
N ALA A 159 24.12 -7.99 22.61
CA ALA A 159 24.61 -6.63 22.80
C ALA A 159 24.19 -5.76 21.61
N PRO A 160 23.67 -4.54 21.87
CA PRO A 160 23.32 -3.61 20.80
C PRO A 160 24.56 -3.20 20.03
N PHE A 161 24.39 -2.94 18.74
CA PHE A 161 25.43 -2.52 17.82
C PHE A 161 25.09 -1.13 17.25
N PRO A 162 26.04 -0.19 17.20
CA PRO A 162 25.78 1.17 16.73
C PRO A 162 25.23 1.21 15.30
N SER A 163 24.08 1.87 15.09
CA SER A 163 23.40 1.90 13.78
C SER A 163 24.24 2.56 12.68
N ASP A 164 25.00 3.61 12.99
CA ASP A 164 25.90 4.25 12.02
C ASP A 164 26.98 3.30 11.54
N ARG A 165 27.58 2.54 12.46
CA ARG A 165 28.59 1.54 12.12
C ARG A 165 27.98 0.40 11.31
N MET A 166 26.76 -0.02 11.62
CA MET A 166 26.07 -1.05 10.84
C MET A 166 25.82 -0.57 9.40
N ARG A 167 25.37 0.67 9.22
CA ARG A 167 25.16 1.30 7.92
C ARG A 167 26.45 1.31 7.09
N GLU A 168 27.56 1.74 7.68
CA GLU A 168 28.87 1.75 7.01
C GLU A 168 29.27 0.35 6.53
N LEU A 169 29.16 -0.65 7.41
CA LEU A 169 29.55 -2.03 7.10
C LEU A 169 28.67 -2.64 6.02
N VAL A 170 27.36 -2.40 6.07
CA VAL A 170 26.42 -2.88 5.03
C VAL A 170 26.66 -2.18 3.69
N ALA A 171 26.90 -0.87 3.70
CA ALA A 171 27.23 -0.13 2.47
C ALA A 171 28.52 -0.66 1.81
N ALA A 172 29.48 -1.08 2.63
CA ALA A 172 30.74 -1.70 2.19
C ALA A 172 30.64 -3.21 1.92
N GLY A 173 29.47 -3.85 2.11
CA GLY A 173 29.31 -5.31 1.99
C GLY A 173 30.14 -6.12 3.00
N THR A 174 30.56 -5.50 4.09
CA THR A 174 31.42 -6.09 5.12
C THR A 174 30.58 -6.68 6.25
N VAL A 175 30.88 -7.93 6.63
CA VAL A 175 30.16 -8.64 7.70
C VAL A 175 30.49 -8.03 9.06
N ALA A 176 29.47 -7.54 9.78
CA ALA A 176 29.65 -7.00 11.11
C ALA A 176 29.80 -8.11 12.17
N ARG A 177 30.76 -7.91 13.08
CA ARG A 177 31.05 -8.81 14.20
C ARG A 177 31.07 -8.03 15.51
N CYS A 178 30.57 -8.67 16.55
CA CYS A 178 30.57 -8.15 17.90
C CYS A 178 31.99 -8.15 18.46
N GLY A 179 32.49 -6.99 18.86
CA GLY A 179 33.79 -6.88 19.52
C GLY A 179 34.86 -6.05 18.85
N ALA A 180 34.51 -5.07 18.00
CA ALA A 180 35.50 -4.07 17.58
C ALA A 180 36.05 -3.27 18.79
N ASP A 181 35.27 -3.10 19.87
CA ASP A 181 35.62 -2.23 21.01
C ASP A 181 35.39 -2.89 22.40
N GLY A 182 35.90 -4.11 22.60
CA GLY A 182 36.25 -4.59 23.96
C GLY A 182 35.35 -5.65 24.61
N ALA A 183 34.03 -5.62 24.46
CA ALA A 183 33.14 -6.72 24.94
C ALA A 183 32.87 -7.74 23.82
N ALA A 184 33.93 -8.41 23.39
CA ALA A 184 33.98 -9.16 22.12
C ALA A 184 33.57 -10.63 22.26
N CYS A 185 32.30 -10.96 22.03
CA CYS A 185 31.91 -12.37 21.89
C CYS A 185 32.23 -12.95 20.49
N GLY A 186 32.69 -12.11 19.55
CA GLY A 186 33.03 -12.48 18.17
C GLY A 186 31.84 -12.88 17.29
N GLY A 187 30.63 -12.87 17.85
CA GLY A 187 29.40 -13.27 17.16
C GLY A 187 29.05 -12.33 16.01
N LEU A 188 28.33 -12.87 15.03
CA LEU A 188 27.79 -12.06 13.94
C LEU A 188 26.81 -11.02 14.49
N VAL A 189 26.77 -9.86 13.85
CA VAL A 189 25.77 -8.83 14.11
C VAL A 189 24.81 -8.82 12.93
N LYS A 190 23.55 -8.50 13.17
CA LYS A 190 22.57 -8.23 12.12
C LYS A 190 21.59 -7.14 12.58
N PRO A 191 20.86 -6.49 11.65
CA PRO A 191 19.70 -5.69 12.01
C PRO A 191 18.70 -6.53 12.80
N ASP A 192 17.94 -5.87 13.67
CA ASP A 192 16.96 -6.52 14.54
C ASP A 192 15.69 -6.91 13.79
N ILE A 193 15.84 -7.48 12.59
CA ILE A 193 14.82 -8.16 11.80
C ILE A 193 14.78 -9.64 12.16
N VAL A 194 13.59 -10.24 12.19
CA VAL A 194 13.39 -11.64 12.58
C VAL A 194 13.67 -12.53 11.38
N PHE A 195 14.64 -13.43 11.52
CA PHE A 195 14.92 -14.46 10.53
C PHE A 195 14.05 -15.70 10.77
N PHE A 196 13.84 -16.52 9.74
CA PHE A 196 13.30 -17.86 9.90
C PHE A 196 14.17 -18.64 10.90
N GLY A 197 13.50 -19.28 11.87
CA GLY A 197 14.15 -19.95 13.00
C GLY A 197 14.38 -19.06 14.23
N GLU A 198 14.14 -17.74 14.15
CA GLU A 198 14.16 -16.85 15.32
C GLU A 198 12.77 -16.67 15.94
N ALA A 199 12.74 -16.39 17.24
CA ALA A 199 11.53 -15.94 17.93
C ALA A 199 11.20 -14.49 17.54
N LEU A 200 9.91 -14.17 17.47
CA LEU A 200 9.46 -12.79 17.33
C LEU A 200 9.88 -11.95 18.55
N PRO A 201 9.94 -10.61 18.45
CA PRO A 201 10.36 -9.76 19.55
C PRO A 201 9.41 -9.85 20.74
N ASP A 202 9.91 -9.68 21.97
CA ASP A 202 9.08 -9.65 23.18
C ASP A 202 7.95 -8.62 23.11
N ALA A 203 8.18 -7.51 22.41
CA ALA A 203 7.17 -6.50 22.16
C ALA A 203 5.93 -7.09 21.47
N PHE A 204 6.08 -8.05 20.56
CA PHE A 204 4.94 -8.74 19.95
C PHE A 204 4.14 -9.50 21.01
N PHE A 205 4.80 -10.34 21.82
CA PHE A 205 4.10 -11.17 22.81
C PHE A 205 3.46 -10.36 23.94
N ARG A 206 4.08 -9.26 24.36
CA ARG A 206 3.49 -8.32 25.34
C ARG A 206 2.22 -7.64 24.82
N ASN A 207 2.13 -7.41 23.51
CA ASN A 207 1.04 -6.67 22.89
C ASN A 207 0.01 -7.57 22.19
N ARG A 208 0.28 -8.86 21.94
CA ARG A 208 -0.57 -9.76 21.12
C ARG A 208 -2.03 -9.88 21.58
N ALA A 209 -2.31 -9.58 22.85
CA ALA A 209 -3.66 -9.61 23.42
C ALA A 209 -4.42 -8.29 23.25
N LEU A 210 -3.77 -7.19 22.84
CA LEU A 210 -4.43 -5.89 22.61
C LEU A 210 -5.62 -5.93 21.65
N PRO A 211 -5.67 -6.81 20.60
CA PRO A 211 -6.88 -6.95 19.79
C PRO A 211 -8.15 -7.29 20.59
N GLN A 212 -8.04 -7.89 21.79
CA GLN A 212 -9.17 -8.15 22.68
C GLN A 212 -9.85 -6.87 23.20
N ALA A 213 -9.10 -5.76 23.27
CA ALA A 213 -9.61 -4.46 23.71
C ALA A 213 -10.05 -3.57 22.54
N ALA A 214 -9.93 -4.05 21.30
CA ALA A 214 -10.27 -3.29 20.11
C ALA A 214 -11.79 -3.16 19.96
N ASP A 215 -12.23 -2.05 19.36
CA ASP A 215 -13.61 -1.85 18.91
C ASP A 215 -13.74 -1.83 17.38
N LEU A 216 -12.61 -1.92 16.68
CA LEU A 216 -12.52 -2.17 15.25
C LEU A 216 -11.13 -2.76 14.94
N ALA A 217 -11.08 -3.78 14.10
CA ALA A 217 -9.82 -4.29 13.55
C ALA A 217 -9.75 -4.04 12.05
N ILE A 218 -8.61 -3.52 11.57
CA ILE A 218 -8.35 -3.33 10.14
C ILE A 218 -7.12 -4.16 9.77
N VAL A 219 -7.32 -5.14 8.89
CA VAL A 219 -6.29 -6.04 8.38
C VAL A 219 -6.00 -5.65 6.93
N MET A 220 -4.76 -5.34 6.58
CA MET A 220 -4.42 -4.80 5.26
C MET A 220 -3.18 -5.45 4.66
N GLY A 221 -3.25 -5.78 3.37
CA GLY A 221 -2.07 -6.16 2.58
C GLY A 221 -1.27 -7.35 3.15
N THR A 222 -1.93 -8.36 3.70
CA THR A 222 -1.25 -9.53 4.29
C THR A 222 -1.91 -10.83 3.84
N SER A 223 -1.10 -11.88 3.66
CA SER A 223 -1.60 -13.24 3.38
C SER A 223 -2.07 -13.98 4.64
N LEU A 224 -1.76 -13.47 5.84
CA LEU A 224 -1.99 -14.15 7.13
C LEU A 224 -1.50 -15.61 7.15
N THR A 225 -0.34 -15.90 6.54
CA THR A 225 0.21 -17.27 6.52
C THR A 225 1.30 -17.52 7.56
N VAL A 226 1.90 -16.47 8.12
CA VAL A 226 3.03 -16.57 9.05
C VAL A 226 2.53 -16.46 10.50
N GLN A 227 2.67 -17.55 11.25
CA GLN A 227 2.40 -17.58 12.69
C GLN A 227 3.59 -17.01 13.48
N PRO A 228 3.36 -16.42 14.67
CA PRO A 228 2.07 -16.26 15.36
C PRO A 228 1.24 -15.04 14.89
N PHE A 229 1.73 -14.22 13.96
CA PHE A 229 1.03 -13.00 13.52
C PHE A 229 -0.34 -13.29 12.92
N ALA A 230 -0.46 -14.35 12.11
CA ALA A 230 -1.70 -14.78 11.48
C ALA A 230 -2.85 -15.07 12.47
N SER A 231 -2.53 -15.31 13.76
CA SER A 231 -3.53 -15.49 14.80
C SER A 231 -4.11 -14.20 15.38
N LEU A 232 -3.47 -13.03 15.17
CA LEU A 232 -3.93 -11.76 15.76
C LEU A 232 -5.41 -11.43 15.49
N PRO A 233 -5.96 -11.63 14.27
CA PRO A 233 -7.37 -11.35 14.01
C PRO A 233 -8.36 -12.21 14.82
N SER A 234 -7.94 -13.36 15.34
CA SER A 234 -8.81 -14.23 16.15
C SER A 234 -8.94 -13.77 17.60
N PHE A 235 -8.02 -12.92 18.08
CA PHE A 235 -8.10 -12.29 19.40
C PHE A 235 -9.13 -11.15 19.45
N VAL A 236 -9.63 -10.69 18.31
CA VAL A 236 -10.70 -9.70 18.25
C VAL A 236 -12.01 -10.33 18.75
N PRO A 237 -12.72 -9.72 19.72
CA PRO A 237 -13.94 -10.30 20.27
C PRO A 237 -15.04 -10.49 19.23
N ASP A 238 -15.94 -11.43 19.50
CA ASP A 238 -17.14 -11.59 18.68
C ASP A 238 -18.01 -10.34 18.73
N GLY A 239 -18.57 -9.94 17.58
CA GLY A 239 -19.37 -8.72 17.43
C GLY A 239 -18.56 -7.43 17.25
N VAL A 240 -17.23 -7.46 17.42
CA VAL A 240 -16.35 -6.37 16.99
C VAL A 240 -16.11 -6.49 15.49
N PRO A 241 -16.37 -5.44 14.68
CA PRO A 241 -16.15 -5.50 13.25
C PRO A 241 -14.68 -5.72 12.88
N ARG A 242 -14.44 -6.51 11.84
CA ARG A 242 -13.11 -6.70 11.23
C ARG A 242 -13.17 -6.33 9.76
N VAL A 243 -12.27 -5.48 9.31
CA VAL A 243 -12.21 -5.02 7.92
C VAL A 243 -10.96 -5.59 7.28
N LEU A 244 -11.12 -6.31 6.16
CA LEU A 244 -10.01 -6.74 5.33
C LEU A 244 -9.89 -5.80 4.13
N ILE A 245 -8.73 -5.17 3.95
CA ILE A 245 -8.38 -4.44 2.74
C ILE A 245 -7.21 -5.16 2.06
N ASN A 246 -7.52 -6.01 1.08
CA ASN A 246 -6.52 -6.90 0.49
C ASN A 246 -6.93 -7.37 -0.91
N LYS A 247 -5.98 -7.80 -1.74
CA LYS A 247 -6.31 -8.33 -3.08
C LYS A 247 -7.17 -9.58 -3.02
N GLU A 248 -6.93 -10.41 -2.01
CA GLU A 248 -7.57 -11.70 -1.85
C GLU A 248 -8.14 -11.85 -0.43
N ARG A 249 -9.16 -12.70 -0.29
CA ARG A 249 -9.65 -13.12 1.03
C ARG A 249 -8.60 -14.00 1.71
N VAL A 250 -8.34 -13.74 2.98
CA VAL A 250 -7.31 -14.44 3.77
C VAL A 250 -7.81 -14.81 5.16
N GLY A 251 -7.25 -15.88 5.74
CA GLY A 251 -7.63 -16.37 7.07
C GLY A 251 -9.12 -16.71 7.18
N ASP A 252 -9.72 -16.39 8.32
CA ASP A 252 -11.15 -16.53 8.60
C ASP A 252 -11.95 -15.25 8.34
N LEU A 253 -11.34 -14.22 7.73
CA LEU A 253 -12.00 -12.94 7.48
C LEU A 253 -13.10 -13.12 6.44
N GLY A 254 -14.31 -12.64 6.77
CA GLY A 254 -15.53 -12.86 5.99
C GLY A 254 -16.38 -14.02 6.51
N CYS A 255 -16.01 -14.65 7.62
CA CYS A 255 -16.83 -15.67 8.28
C CYS A 255 -17.69 -15.12 9.42
N ARG A 256 -17.42 -13.91 9.93
CA ARG A 256 -18.23 -13.29 10.99
C ARG A 256 -19.26 -12.33 10.40
N ALA A 257 -20.35 -12.13 11.14
CA ALA A 257 -21.47 -11.28 10.71
C ALA A 257 -21.08 -9.81 10.45
N ASP A 258 -20.04 -9.31 11.13
CA ASP A 258 -19.55 -7.93 11.01
C ASP A 258 -18.20 -7.84 10.29
N ASP A 259 -17.78 -8.90 9.61
CA ASP A 259 -16.60 -8.83 8.74
C ASP A 259 -16.95 -8.10 7.44
N VAL A 260 -16.07 -7.17 7.02
CA VAL A 260 -16.19 -6.42 5.77
C VAL A 260 -14.97 -6.69 4.90
N LEU A 261 -15.21 -7.17 3.68
CA LEU A 261 -14.14 -7.46 2.72
C LEU A 261 -14.09 -6.36 1.66
N VAL A 262 -12.97 -5.64 1.62
CA VAL A 262 -12.63 -4.65 0.60
C VAL A 262 -11.55 -5.25 -0.27
N LEU A 263 -11.98 -5.95 -1.33
CA LEU A 263 -11.06 -6.65 -2.21
C LEU A 263 -10.50 -5.71 -3.28
N GLY A 264 -9.17 -5.69 -3.43
CA GLY A 264 -8.46 -4.85 -4.39
C GLY A 264 -7.12 -4.34 -3.85
N GLU A 265 -6.60 -3.27 -4.47
CA GLU A 265 -5.35 -2.63 -4.04
C GLU A 265 -5.54 -1.93 -2.67
N ALA A 266 -4.53 -2.05 -1.80
CA ALA A 266 -4.62 -1.55 -0.42
C ALA A 266 -4.88 -0.04 -0.36
N ASP A 267 -4.14 0.75 -1.15
CA ASP A 267 -4.29 2.21 -1.19
C ASP A 267 -5.66 2.65 -1.71
N GLU A 268 -6.26 1.92 -2.66
CA GLU A 268 -7.59 2.24 -3.16
C GLU A 268 -8.65 1.97 -2.10
N GLY A 269 -8.58 0.83 -1.40
CA GLY A 269 -9.49 0.51 -0.32
C GLY A 269 -9.38 1.47 0.86
N VAL A 270 -8.15 1.87 1.22
CA VAL A 270 -7.88 2.89 2.24
C VAL A 270 -8.47 4.25 1.83
N ARG A 271 -8.25 4.67 0.57
CA ARG A 271 -8.81 5.92 0.05
C ARG A 271 -10.34 5.91 0.12
N LYS A 272 -10.99 4.82 -0.33
CA LYS A 272 -12.46 4.68 -0.25
C LYS A 272 -12.97 4.79 1.19
N LEU A 273 -12.29 4.15 2.15
CA LEU A 273 -12.66 4.24 3.56
C LEU A 273 -12.46 5.65 4.13
N ALA A 274 -11.36 6.31 3.79
CA ALA A 274 -11.10 7.68 4.20
C ALA A 274 -12.13 8.65 3.60
N ASP A 275 -12.44 8.53 2.31
CA ASP A 275 -13.46 9.32 1.63
C ASP A 275 -14.84 9.15 2.30
N ALA A 276 -15.25 7.91 2.59
CA ALA A 276 -16.50 7.62 3.31
C ALA A 276 -16.54 8.20 4.73
N CYS A 277 -15.39 8.34 5.39
CA CYS A 277 -15.24 9.01 6.68
C CYS A 277 -15.17 10.55 6.56
N GLY A 278 -15.04 11.11 5.35
CA GLY A 278 -14.80 12.53 5.11
C GLY A 278 -13.36 12.97 5.37
N TRP A 279 -12.41 12.05 5.33
CA TRP A 279 -10.98 12.28 5.63
C TRP A 279 -10.08 12.25 4.39
N GLY A 280 -10.63 12.17 3.18
CA GLY A 280 -9.87 12.02 1.94
C GLY A 280 -8.81 13.10 1.73
N GLU A 281 -9.18 14.37 1.91
CA GLU A 281 -8.26 15.53 1.78
C GLU A 281 -7.16 15.51 2.83
N GLU A 282 -7.51 15.21 4.10
CA GLU A 282 -6.55 15.15 5.21
C GLU A 282 -5.55 14.01 5.02
N LEU A 283 -6.03 12.85 4.58
CA LEU A 283 -5.20 11.71 4.23
C LEU A 283 -4.25 12.05 3.08
N ARG A 284 -4.74 12.70 2.02
CA ARG A 284 -3.91 13.10 0.88
C ARG A 284 -2.81 14.06 1.31
N ARG A 285 -3.15 15.06 2.12
CA ARG A 285 -2.19 16.04 2.65
C ARG A 285 -1.12 15.38 3.52
N LEU A 286 -1.50 14.45 4.39
CA LEU A 286 -0.54 13.68 5.21
C LEU A 286 0.41 12.87 4.33
N TRP A 287 -0.13 12.20 3.31
CA TRP A 287 0.68 11.45 2.37
C TRP A 287 1.61 12.38 1.58
N GLU A 288 1.13 13.48 1.01
CA GLU A 288 1.96 14.48 0.30
C GLU A 288 3.09 15.04 1.16
N ALA A 289 2.85 15.21 2.47
CA ALA A 289 3.86 15.63 3.43
C ALA A 289 4.98 14.60 3.66
N THR A 290 4.88 13.37 3.15
CA THR A 290 5.99 12.39 3.16
C THR A 290 6.90 12.51 1.94
N ALA A 291 6.50 13.27 0.90
CA ALA A 291 7.33 13.48 -0.28
C ALA A 291 8.62 14.25 0.07
N SER A 292 9.73 13.92 -0.59
CA SER A 292 11.00 14.66 -0.50
C SER A 292 10.84 16.09 -1.04
N LYS A 293 11.78 16.99 -0.72
CA LYS A 293 11.75 18.36 -1.26
C LYS A 293 11.74 18.38 -2.80
N GLU A 294 12.55 17.52 -3.42
CA GLU A 294 12.67 17.37 -4.88
C GLU A 294 11.37 16.84 -5.50
N GLU A 295 10.69 15.89 -4.83
CA GLU A 295 9.39 15.37 -5.29
C GLU A 295 8.24 16.39 -5.14
N ARG A 296 8.31 17.28 -4.14
CA ARG A 296 7.34 18.36 -3.96
C ARG A 296 7.49 19.45 -5.01
N GLU A 297 8.73 19.77 -5.37
CA GLU A 297 9.05 20.78 -6.39
C GLU A 297 8.69 20.27 -7.79
N GLY A 298 9.01 19.01 -8.13
CA GLY A 298 8.62 18.40 -9.42
C GLY A 298 7.11 18.22 -9.62
N LYS A 299 6.33 18.07 -8.54
CA LYS A 299 4.85 18.08 -8.61
C LYS A 299 4.26 19.49 -8.76
N GLY A 300 4.96 20.54 -8.34
CA GLY A 300 4.50 21.93 -8.52
C GLY A 300 4.44 22.34 -10.00
N GLU A 301 5.35 21.82 -10.82
CA GLU A 301 5.36 22.01 -12.28
C GLU A 301 4.34 21.10 -12.97
N ALA A 302 4.29 19.81 -12.60
CA ALA A 302 3.32 18.86 -13.17
C ALA A 302 1.86 19.16 -12.82
N SER A 303 1.58 19.76 -11.65
CA SER A 303 0.22 20.17 -11.25
C SER A 303 -0.24 21.42 -12.01
N ARG A 304 0.68 22.35 -12.33
CA ARG A 304 0.39 23.49 -13.22
C ARG A 304 0.11 23.04 -14.65
N ASP A 305 0.91 22.10 -15.16
CA ASP A 305 0.69 21.52 -16.49
C ASP A 305 -0.62 20.72 -16.59
N LEU A 306 -1.11 20.16 -15.47
CA LEU A 306 -2.41 19.50 -15.42
C LEU A 306 -3.57 20.50 -15.32
N GLU A 307 -3.43 21.57 -14.53
CA GLU A 307 -4.44 22.62 -14.41
C GLU A 307 -4.61 23.37 -15.74
N ASP A 308 -3.52 23.69 -16.44
CA ASP A 308 -3.55 24.31 -17.77
C ASP A 308 -4.17 23.37 -18.83
N LYS A 309 -3.91 22.06 -18.75
CA LYS A 309 -4.51 21.06 -19.65
C LYS A 309 -5.97 20.74 -19.36
N VAL A 310 -6.43 20.92 -18.12
CA VAL A 310 -7.85 20.79 -17.75
C VAL A 310 -8.62 22.02 -18.22
N LEU A 311 -8.04 23.23 -18.09
CA LEU A 311 -8.62 24.47 -18.62
C LEU A 311 -8.73 24.47 -20.15
N GLU A 312 -7.76 23.90 -20.88
CA GLU A 312 -7.86 23.75 -22.34
C GLU A 312 -8.91 22.72 -22.80
N LYS A 313 -9.28 21.76 -21.93
CA LYS A 313 -10.21 20.67 -22.27
C LYS A 313 -11.66 20.94 -21.93
N GLU A 314 -11.95 21.99 -21.17
CA GLU A 314 -13.31 22.48 -20.91
C GLU A 314 -13.71 23.58 -21.90
N LYS A 315 -13.48 23.38 -23.21
CA LYS A 315 -14.39 24.02 -24.18
C LYS A 315 -15.79 23.50 -23.88
N SER A 316 -16.68 24.38 -23.45
CA SER A 316 -18.00 23.95 -22.98
C SER A 316 -18.75 23.24 -24.10
N ARG A 317 -19.63 22.30 -23.74
CA ARG A 317 -20.48 21.58 -24.72
C ARG A 317 -21.22 22.53 -25.66
N ASP A 318 -21.48 23.76 -25.24
CA ASP A 318 -22.15 24.78 -26.04
C ASP A 318 -21.24 25.36 -27.14
N GLU A 319 -19.93 25.50 -26.88
CA GLU A 319 -18.96 25.98 -27.90
C GLU A 319 -18.71 24.92 -29.00
N LEU A 320 -18.70 23.64 -28.63
CA LEU A 320 -18.59 22.54 -29.60
C LEU A 320 -19.85 22.40 -30.46
N LEU A 321 -21.03 22.66 -29.88
CA LEU A 321 -22.29 22.70 -30.63
C LEU A 321 -22.35 23.89 -31.58
N GLU A 322 -21.85 25.07 -31.18
CA GLU A 322 -21.77 26.24 -32.07
C GLU A 322 -20.83 26.00 -33.25
N GLU A 323 -19.65 25.42 -33.03
CA GLU A 323 -18.71 25.08 -34.12
C GLU A 323 -19.30 24.05 -35.10
N GLU A 324 -20.06 23.07 -34.62
CA GLU A 324 -20.70 22.05 -35.45
C GLU A 324 -21.89 22.61 -36.25
N VAL A 325 -22.70 23.50 -35.65
CA VAL A 325 -23.77 24.22 -36.35
C VAL A 325 -23.20 25.12 -37.44
N GLU A 326 -22.10 25.84 -37.16
CA GLU A 326 -21.49 26.73 -38.13
C GLU A 326 -20.87 25.96 -39.31
N LYS A 327 -20.30 24.78 -39.05
CA LYS A 327 -19.82 23.88 -40.09
C LYS A 327 -20.94 23.32 -40.96
N LEU A 328 -22.03 22.84 -40.36
CA LEU A 328 -23.20 22.34 -41.11
C LEU A 328 -23.83 23.43 -41.97
N THR A 329 -23.85 24.68 -41.48
CA THR A 329 -24.37 25.82 -42.25
C THR A 329 -23.51 26.09 -43.48
N ARG A 330 -22.17 26.02 -43.35
CA ARG A 330 -21.24 26.14 -44.48
C ARG A 330 -21.42 25.03 -45.51
N ASP A 331 -21.56 23.77 -45.07
CA ASP A 331 -21.72 22.62 -45.96
C ASP A 331 -23.04 22.68 -46.75
N VAL A 332 -24.11 23.19 -46.14
CA VAL A 332 -25.39 23.44 -46.81
C VAL A 332 -25.26 24.54 -47.86
N ASP A 333 -24.59 25.64 -47.54
CA ASP A 333 -24.35 26.74 -48.50
C ASP A 333 -23.49 26.30 -49.69
N GLU A 334 -22.47 25.46 -49.47
CA GLU A 334 -21.66 24.88 -50.55
C GLU A 334 -22.50 23.93 -51.42
N THR A 335 -23.36 23.11 -50.82
CA THR A 335 -24.25 22.20 -51.55
C THR A 335 -25.29 22.96 -52.39
N LEU A 336 -25.83 24.06 -51.86
CA LEU A 336 -26.75 24.93 -52.60
C LEU A 336 -26.06 25.60 -53.79
N LYS A 337 -24.82 26.09 -53.61
CA LYS A 337 -24.00 26.66 -54.70
C LYS A 337 -23.69 25.64 -55.80
N LEU A 338 -23.42 24.38 -55.43
CA LEU A 338 -23.24 23.28 -56.38
C LEU A 338 -24.53 22.97 -57.16
N GLY A 339 -25.69 23.06 -56.50
CA GLY A 339 -27.00 22.92 -57.15
C GLY A 339 -27.30 24.02 -58.17
N GLU A 340 -26.89 25.27 -57.89
CA GLU A 340 -27.02 26.40 -58.82
C GLU A 340 -26.07 26.26 -60.02
N THR A 341 -24.81 25.89 -59.80
CA THR A 341 -23.85 25.66 -60.90
C THR A 341 -24.27 24.50 -61.81
N THR A 342 -24.90 23.46 -61.25
CA THR A 342 -25.42 22.34 -62.05
C THR A 342 -26.64 22.75 -62.88
N ARG A 343 -27.51 23.63 -62.37
CA ARG A 343 -28.64 24.20 -63.12
C ARG A 343 -28.18 25.16 -64.22
N ASP A 344 -27.14 25.95 -63.98
CA ASP A 344 -26.58 26.86 -64.97
C ASP A 344 -25.83 26.12 -66.08
N TRP A 345 -25.13 25.02 -65.76
CA TRP A 345 -24.53 24.13 -66.76
C TRP A 345 -25.60 23.45 -67.63
N ALA A 346 -26.70 22.97 -67.04
CA ALA A 346 -27.82 22.36 -67.77
C ALA A 346 -28.54 23.36 -68.70
N ARG A 347 -28.61 24.66 -68.33
CA ARG A 347 -29.13 25.71 -69.21
C ARG A 347 -28.17 26.08 -70.34
N GLY A 348 -26.85 26.10 -70.08
CA GLY A 348 -25.84 26.40 -71.10
C GLY A 348 -25.55 25.26 -72.10
N GLY A 349 -25.92 24.02 -71.76
CA GLY A 349 -25.79 22.86 -72.64
C GLY A 349 -26.86 22.73 -73.73
N LEU A 350 -28.02 23.35 -73.54
CA LEU A 350 -29.14 23.31 -74.50
C LEU A 350 -29.01 24.35 -75.63
N ASP A 351 -28.11 25.33 -75.51
CA ASP A 351 -27.86 26.36 -76.53
C ASP A 351 -26.74 25.98 -77.53
N LYS A 352 -26.15 24.79 -77.41
CA LYS A 352 -24.99 24.36 -78.23
C LYS A 352 -25.25 23.20 -79.21
N GLU A 353 -26.46 22.66 -79.28
CA GLU A 353 -26.85 21.60 -80.25
C GLU A 353 -27.69 22.10 -81.45
N GLU A 354 -27.79 23.42 -81.68
CA GLU A 354 -28.47 23.99 -82.86
C GLU A 354 -27.54 24.59 -83.94
N LYS A 355 -26.24 24.27 -83.90
CA LYS A 355 -25.30 24.61 -84.98
C LYS A 355 -24.29 23.50 -85.23
N GLU A 356 -24.73 22.45 -85.91
CA GLU A 356 -23.97 21.76 -86.97
C GLU A 356 -24.91 21.05 -87.94
#